data_AF-A0A1I3Y5D3-F1
#
_entry.id   AF-A0A1I3Y5D3-F1
#
_cell.length_a   1.000
_cell.length_b   1.000
_cell.length_c   1.000
_cell.angle_alpha   90.00
_cell.angle_beta   90.00
_cell.angle_gamma   90.00
#
_symmetry.space_group_name_H-M   'P 1'
#
loop_
_entity.id
_entity.type
_entity.pdbx_description
1 polymer ?
#
loop_
_entity_poly.entity_id
_entity_poly.type
_entity_poly.pdbx_seq_one_letter_code
_entity_poly.pdbx_strand_id
1 'polypeptide(L)'
;MTDTPNQRPAARPGLTDAELRATIYFAVGVTSESGENAYRLAVAGDNPRTARIETADSSGYTIGTIQTDLGQHYQPGVRNGENVPADLVNAYQGWARTHHPDWVLNNAQVAQTVSDLGRDGGRIGNDQGRDVDATVRSRLDSFLASDAGVTWVHDRDVAQVDKLMDRAIAPLQRSQLYRDASGDDQVKLTAMIAKVYNQNETQARPILSALERGQYRNVADVSDAIGDINPRANDYFQTGRDKAVHGADVVNALRNAHPDSPLRPVWEHVTANPVINPTRLDQDRAHPNLPGEYATVRRLFVNYEQAEPFIHALDRGGAYQQARTSQAQPGRFNDNGVYAAGNDFVTWDRKGNGHAFVRGAWSEVDRDDLSRVNQANRVVDLNIDRNGASERLLRVDRNAPALRAEPAPVTAQPAPVVAPPTANPTGPAQPLPHTPTPAELDRRGNEIGPIPAPGAPRPAGQPLGANDARDRQHPDHAAFGSIRGVVAADGRWNAEQCDNISAQLLCRHKADPLSHAIDRVAIGRPTANGEVHVFAMYSPAGERGPHFHAQVEAHQAARVPAAQSFDQLAQIGAQQSQQQSQGLGGQDAPSRGAQRMS
;
A
#
# COMPACT_ATOMS: atom_id res chain seq x y z
N MET A 1 15.69 42.19 24.39
CA MET A 1 15.06 40.91 24.76
C MET A 1 13.58 41.18 24.94
N THR A 2 12.79 40.82 23.94
CA THR A 2 11.33 40.85 23.97
C THR A 2 10.89 39.48 23.48
N ASP A 3 10.38 38.66 24.40
CA ASP A 3 9.83 37.34 24.13
C ASP A 3 8.56 37.49 23.28
N THR A 4 8.60 36.96 22.07
CA THR A 4 7.42 36.76 21.24
C THR A 4 6.77 35.44 21.68
N PRO A 5 5.49 35.42 22.10
CA PRO A 5 4.83 34.20 22.52
C PRO A 5 4.70 33.24 21.34
N ASN A 6 5.12 32.00 21.59
CA ASN A 6 5.03 30.84 20.72
C ASN A 6 3.57 30.63 20.29
N GLN A 7 3.19 31.18 19.14
CA GLN A 7 1.88 30.95 18.55
C GLN A 7 1.82 29.47 18.13
N ARG A 8 0.96 28.69 18.80
CA ARG A 8 0.48 27.42 18.25
C ARG A 8 -0.03 27.68 16.83
N PRO A 9 0.30 26.85 15.83
CA PRO A 9 -0.41 26.89 14.56
C PRO A 9 -1.90 26.76 14.87
N ALA A 10 -2.70 27.72 14.42
CA ALA A 10 -4.16 27.62 14.50
C ALA A 10 -4.58 26.27 13.90
N ALA A 11 -5.51 25.57 14.57
CA ALA A 11 -6.13 24.38 14.00
C ALA A 11 -6.60 24.73 12.58
N ARG A 12 -6.06 24.05 11.56
CA ARG A 12 -6.53 24.25 10.19
C ARG A 12 -8.05 24.01 10.20
N PRO A 13 -8.85 24.81 9.48
CA PRO A 13 -10.22 24.42 9.20
C PRO A 13 -10.23 22.99 8.63
N GLY A 14 -11.31 22.24 8.84
CA GLY A 14 -11.45 20.89 8.28
C GLY A 14 -11.18 20.87 6.78
N LEU A 15 -10.85 19.69 6.25
CA LEU A 15 -10.50 19.54 4.83
C LEU A 15 -11.52 20.20 3.90
N THR A 16 -11.02 20.94 2.91
CA THR A 16 -11.85 21.52 1.85
C THR A 16 -12.41 20.43 0.93
N ASP A 17 -13.49 20.72 0.21
CA ASP A 17 -14.03 19.81 -0.82
C ASP A 17 -12.97 19.43 -1.86
N ALA A 18 -12.08 20.36 -2.20
CA ALA A 18 -10.98 20.10 -3.11
C ALA A 18 -9.97 19.10 -2.53
N GLU A 19 -9.57 19.24 -1.26
CA GLU A 19 -8.69 18.28 -0.59
C GLU A 19 -9.36 16.90 -0.43
N LEU A 20 -10.67 16.85 -0.19
CA LEU A 20 -11.43 15.60 -0.13
C LEU A 20 -11.47 14.89 -1.48
N ARG A 21 -11.76 15.63 -2.55
CA ARG A 21 -11.73 15.11 -3.92
C ARG A 21 -10.33 14.67 -4.33
N ALA A 22 -9.29 15.41 -3.94
CA ALA A 22 -7.89 15.00 -4.15
C ALA A 22 -7.57 13.71 -3.41
N THR A 23 -8.03 13.57 -2.17
CA THR A 23 -7.86 12.35 -1.37
C THR A 23 -8.53 11.16 -2.06
N ILE A 24 -9.79 11.30 -2.49
CA ILE A 24 -10.49 10.24 -3.21
C ILE A 24 -9.77 9.91 -4.53
N TYR A 25 -9.48 10.92 -5.34
CA TYR A 25 -8.92 10.70 -6.68
C TYR A 25 -7.54 10.05 -6.64
N PHE A 26 -6.64 10.57 -5.82
CA PHE A 26 -5.26 10.10 -5.76
C PHE A 26 -5.04 8.94 -4.79
N ALA A 27 -5.50 9.04 -3.53
CA ALA A 27 -5.24 7.99 -2.54
C ALA A 27 -6.08 6.73 -2.79
N VAL A 28 -7.35 6.89 -3.17
CA VAL A 28 -8.18 5.73 -3.53
C VAL A 28 -7.90 5.35 -4.98
N GLY A 29 -8.14 6.25 -5.93
CA GLY A 29 -8.07 5.92 -7.34
C GLY A 29 -6.67 5.59 -7.87
N VAL A 30 -5.70 6.48 -7.67
CA VAL A 30 -4.35 6.23 -8.23
C VAL A 30 -3.58 5.18 -7.43
N THR A 31 -3.55 5.27 -6.10
CA THR A 31 -2.76 4.35 -5.27
C THR A 31 -3.39 2.97 -5.12
N SER A 32 -4.70 2.90 -4.83
CA SER A 32 -5.35 1.62 -4.48
C SER A 32 -5.92 0.88 -5.70
N GLU A 33 -6.57 1.60 -6.61
CA GLU A 33 -7.34 1.01 -7.73
C GLU A 33 -6.50 0.84 -9.01
N SER A 34 -6.09 1.96 -9.63
CA SER A 34 -5.68 1.97 -11.04
C SER A 34 -4.17 1.93 -11.27
N GLY A 35 -3.36 2.53 -10.38
CA GLY A 35 -1.92 2.70 -10.60
C GLY A 35 -1.62 3.36 -11.95
N GLU A 36 -0.96 2.62 -12.85
CA GLU A 36 -0.62 3.08 -14.22
C GLU A 36 -1.69 2.75 -15.27
N ASN A 37 -2.81 2.14 -14.86
CA ASN A 37 -3.71 1.39 -15.76
C ASN A 37 -5.09 2.04 -15.97
N ALA A 38 -5.26 3.32 -15.60
CA ALA A 38 -6.56 3.98 -15.65
C ALA A 38 -7.20 3.98 -17.05
N TYR A 39 -6.39 4.09 -18.12
CA TYR A 39 -6.87 4.25 -19.51
C TYR A 39 -6.65 2.98 -20.35
N ARG A 40 -6.89 1.81 -19.77
CA ARG A 40 -6.88 0.53 -20.49
C ARG A 40 -7.88 -0.44 -19.89
N LEU A 41 -8.32 -1.41 -20.67
CA LEU A 41 -9.12 -2.52 -20.16
C LEU A 41 -8.25 -3.41 -19.27
N ALA A 42 -8.73 -3.70 -18.07
CA ALA A 42 -8.10 -4.62 -17.14
C ALA A 42 -9.12 -5.60 -16.56
N VAL A 43 -8.70 -6.83 -16.26
CA VAL A 43 -9.49 -7.78 -15.49
C VAL A 43 -8.73 -8.11 -14.20
N ALA A 44 -9.43 -8.12 -13.08
CA ALA A 44 -8.81 -8.37 -11.78
C ALA A 44 -8.28 -9.81 -11.71
N GLY A 45 -6.98 -9.96 -11.40
CA GLY A 45 -6.31 -11.26 -11.32
C GLY A 45 -5.82 -11.83 -12.64
N ASP A 46 -6.03 -11.13 -13.75
CA ASP A 46 -5.70 -11.65 -15.08
C ASP A 46 -4.20 -11.78 -15.29
N ASN A 47 -3.82 -12.92 -15.85
CA ASN A 47 -2.46 -13.22 -16.24
C ASN A 47 -2.30 -12.92 -17.74
N PRO A 48 -1.70 -11.79 -18.13
CA PRO A 48 -1.63 -11.39 -19.54
C PRO A 48 -0.74 -12.32 -20.40
N ARG A 49 -0.12 -13.34 -19.81
CA ARG A 49 0.64 -14.38 -20.54
C ARG A 49 -0.22 -15.56 -20.97
N THR A 50 -1.46 -15.66 -20.52
CA THR A 50 -2.40 -16.69 -20.95
C THR A 50 -3.31 -16.14 -22.05
N ALA A 51 -3.71 -17.02 -22.98
CA ALA A 51 -4.67 -16.67 -24.02
C ALA A 51 -6.12 -16.58 -23.50
N ARG A 52 -6.33 -16.92 -22.22
CA ARG A 52 -7.61 -16.89 -21.51
C ARG A 52 -7.51 -15.89 -20.37
N ILE A 53 -8.61 -15.21 -20.11
CA ILE A 53 -8.76 -14.35 -18.95
C ILE A 53 -8.81 -15.23 -17.70
N GLU A 54 -7.92 -14.94 -16.75
CA GLU A 54 -7.95 -15.52 -15.40
C GLU A 54 -8.57 -14.49 -14.45
N THR A 55 -9.62 -14.86 -13.72
CA THR A 55 -10.28 -13.94 -12.78
C THR A 55 -9.89 -14.30 -11.36
N ALA A 56 -9.43 -13.33 -10.56
CA ALA A 56 -9.19 -13.56 -9.14
C ALA A 56 -10.49 -13.71 -8.34
N ASP A 57 -11.59 -13.09 -8.80
CA ASP A 57 -12.86 -13.01 -8.07
C ASP A 57 -14.06 -12.83 -9.03
N SER A 58 -15.17 -12.25 -8.55
CA SER A 58 -16.37 -11.95 -9.34
C SER A 58 -16.26 -10.70 -10.23
N SER A 59 -15.12 -10.00 -10.22
CA SER A 59 -14.93 -8.81 -11.05
C SER A 59 -14.72 -9.13 -12.52
N GLY A 60 -15.38 -8.34 -13.37
CA GLY A 60 -15.26 -8.44 -14.82
C GLY A 60 -14.17 -7.52 -15.38
N TYR A 61 -14.41 -7.00 -16.57
CA TYR A 61 -13.62 -5.91 -17.12
C TYR A 61 -13.74 -4.65 -16.26
N THR A 62 -12.64 -3.95 -16.07
CA THR A 62 -12.55 -2.71 -15.30
C THR A 62 -11.76 -1.65 -16.07
N ILE A 63 -12.10 -0.38 -15.84
CA ILE A 63 -11.43 0.80 -16.42
C ILE A 63 -11.53 1.99 -15.47
N GLY A 64 -10.65 2.97 -15.62
CA GLY A 64 -10.71 4.24 -14.89
C GLY A 64 -9.80 4.32 -13.67
N THR A 65 -9.64 5.54 -13.19
CA THR A 65 -8.83 5.87 -12.01
C THR A 65 -9.50 5.37 -10.75
N ILE A 66 -10.81 5.61 -10.59
CA ILE A 66 -11.60 5.10 -9.44
C ILE A 66 -12.15 3.69 -9.70
N GLN A 67 -11.80 3.11 -10.85
CA GLN A 67 -12.23 1.81 -11.35
C GLN A 67 -13.77 1.64 -11.41
N THR A 68 -14.31 1.62 -12.63
CA THR A 68 -15.63 1.06 -12.90
C THR A 68 -15.50 -0.41 -13.30
N ASP A 69 -16.18 -1.31 -12.59
CA ASP A 69 -16.41 -2.69 -13.05
C ASP A 69 -17.55 -2.74 -14.08
N LEU A 70 -17.21 -3.00 -15.32
CA LEU A 70 -18.14 -3.03 -16.44
C LEU A 70 -19.25 -4.08 -16.27
N GLY A 71 -18.95 -5.23 -15.65
CA GLY A 71 -19.90 -6.30 -15.42
C GLY A 71 -20.92 -5.96 -14.33
N GLN A 72 -20.48 -5.29 -13.26
CA GLN A 72 -21.37 -4.82 -12.19
C GLN A 72 -22.27 -3.66 -12.67
N HIS A 73 -21.77 -2.88 -13.63
CA HIS A 73 -22.50 -1.79 -14.27
C HIS A 73 -23.15 -2.19 -15.60
N TYR A 74 -23.45 -3.49 -15.78
CA TYR A 74 -24.17 -4.05 -16.93
C TYR A 74 -25.56 -4.55 -16.53
N GLN A 75 -26.56 -3.69 -16.69
CA GLN A 75 -27.95 -3.94 -16.32
C GLN A 75 -28.93 -3.64 -17.48
N PRO A 76 -28.71 -4.19 -18.69
CA PRO A 76 -29.50 -3.84 -19.89
C PRO A 76 -30.99 -4.21 -19.79
N GLY A 77 -31.37 -5.12 -18.87
CA GLY A 77 -32.75 -5.53 -18.63
C GLY A 77 -33.45 -4.75 -17.50
N VAL A 78 -32.75 -3.87 -16.79
CA VAL A 78 -33.33 -3.08 -15.69
C VAL A 78 -33.76 -1.72 -16.24
N ARG A 79 -34.99 -1.30 -15.94
CA ARG A 79 -35.48 0.03 -16.34
C ARG A 79 -34.63 1.11 -15.68
N ASN A 80 -34.00 1.95 -16.50
CA ASN A 80 -32.98 2.94 -16.07
C ASN A 80 -31.74 2.31 -15.43
N GLY A 81 -31.49 1.02 -15.67
CA GLY A 81 -30.25 0.36 -15.29
C GLY A 81 -29.08 0.88 -16.11
N GLU A 82 -27.90 0.84 -15.52
CA GLU A 82 -26.67 1.23 -16.19
C GLU A 82 -26.29 0.24 -17.29
N ASN A 83 -25.67 0.72 -18.37
CA ASN A 83 -25.13 -0.12 -19.43
C ASN A 83 -23.79 0.44 -19.91
N VAL A 84 -22.85 0.52 -18.97
CA VAL A 84 -21.52 1.08 -19.24
C VAL A 84 -20.79 0.36 -20.39
N PRO A 85 -20.88 -0.98 -20.55
CA PRO A 85 -20.33 -1.65 -21.73
C PRO A 85 -20.83 -1.06 -23.05
N ALA A 86 -22.14 -0.78 -23.16
CA ALA A 86 -22.70 -0.15 -24.35
C ALA A 86 -22.23 1.29 -24.52
N ASP A 87 -22.16 2.06 -23.44
CA ASP A 87 -21.67 3.44 -23.47
C ASP A 87 -20.22 3.52 -23.96
N LEU A 88 -19.35 2.61 -23.51
CA LEU A 88 -17.96 2.50 -23.96
C LEU A 88 -17.89 2.17 -25.45
N VAL A 89 -18.62 1.15 -25.89
CA VAL A 89 -18.62 0.76 -27.32
C VAL A 89 -19.19 1.88 -28.18
N ASN A 90 -20.22 2.60 -27.72
CA ASN A 90 -20.78 3.74 -28.45
C ASN A 90 -19.78 4.90 -28.58
N ALA A 91 -19.05 5.23 -27.50
CA ALA A 91 -18.01 6.25 -27.54
C ALA A 91 -16.87 5.88 -28.50
N TYR A 92 -16.41 4.62 -28.43
CA TYR A 92 -15.45 4.07 -29.37
C TYR A 92 -15.95 4.16 -30.82
N GLN A 93 -17.21 3.79 -31.10
CA GLN A 93 -17.77 3.88 -32.44
C GLN A 93 -17.84 5.33 -32.95
N GLY A 94 -18.14 6.31 -32.08
CA GLY A 94 -18.11 7.73 -32.41
C GLY A 94 -16.71 8.20 -32.83
N TRP A 95 -15.70 7.84 -32.05
CA TRP A 95 -14.31 8.12 -32.34
C TRP A 95 -13.82 7.42 -33.62
N ALA A 96 -14.11 6.13 -33.77
CA ALA A 96 -13.72 5.34 -34.94
C ALA A 96 -14.30 5.92 -36.24
N ARG A 97 -15.56 6.34 -36.26
CA ARG A 97 -16.16 6.98 -37.47
C ARG A 97 -15.40 8.22 -37.93
N THR A 98 -14.74 8.94 -37.02
CA THR A 98 -14.04 10.19 -37.31
C THR A 98 -12.57 9.94 -37.66
N HIS A 99 -11.88 9.06 -36.94
CA HIS A 99 -10.44 8.88 -37.04
C HIS A 99 -10.01 7.60 -37.77
N HIS A 100 -10.83 6.55 -37.73
CA HIS A 100 -10.56 5.24 -38.32
C HIS A 100 -11.85 4.60 -38.88
N PRO A 101 -12.43 5.12 -39.98
CA PRO A 101 -13.73 4.65 -40.49
C PRO A 101 -13.75 3.15 -40.83
N ASP A 102 -12.59 2.57 -41.14
CA ASP A 102 -12.37 1.14 -41.38
C ASP A 102 -12.41 0.28 -40.10
N TRP A 103 -12.40 0.89 -38.91
CA TRP A 103 -12.47 0.21 -37.62
C TRP A 103 -13.89 0.14 -37.03
N VAL A 104 -14.86 0.83 -37.64
CA VAL A 104 -16.26 0.83 -37.22
C VAL A 104 -16.80 -0.61 -37.19
N LEU A 105 -17.48 -0.95 -36.10
CA LEU A 105 -17.99 -2.30 -35.88
C LEU A 105 -19.38 -2.41 -36.51
N ASN A 106 -19.68 -3.56 -37.09
CA ASN A 106 -21.05 -3.86 -37.49
C ASN A 106 -21.93 -4.18 -36.26
N ASN A 107 -23.25 -4.24 -36.45
CA ASN A 107 -24.19 -4.45 -35.35
C ASN A 107 -23.96 -5.75 -34.56
N ALA A 108 -23.54 -6.83 -35.23
CA ALA A 108 -23.26 -8.10 -34.56
C ALA A 108 -21.99 -8.00 -33.70
N GLN A 109 -20.94 -7.35 -34.22
CA GLN A 109 -19.72 -7.06 -33.45
C GLN A 109 -20.01 -6.17 -32.25
N VAL A 110 -20.81 -5.10 -32.41
CA VAL A 110 -21.23 -4.24 -31.29
C VAL A 110 -21.93 -5.06 -30.21
N ALA A 111 -22.95 -5.85 -30.58
CA ALA A 111 -23.70 -6.65 -29.63
C ALA A 111 -22.80 -7.66 -28.89
N GLN A 112 -21.89 -8.32 -29.62
CA GLN A 112 -20.93 -9.26 -29.04
C GLN A 112 -19.96 -8.57 -28.09
N THR A 113 -19.37 -7.44 -28.48
CA THR A 113 -18.42 -6.70 -27.64
C THR A 113 -19.07 -6.17 -26.37
N VAL A 114 -20.28 -5.62 -26.46
CA VAL A 114 -21.06 -5.18 -25.28
C VAL A 114 -21.33 -6.34 -24.34
N SER A 115 -21.76 -7.48 -24.88
CA SER A 115 -21.96 -8.70 -24.08
C SER A 115 -20.65 -9.18 -23.44
N ASP A 116 -19.54 -9.14 -24.16
CA ASP A 116 -18.24 -9.63 -23.68
C ASP A 116 -17.68 -8.78 -22.54
N LEU A 117 -17.79 -7.46 -22.67
CA LEU A 117 -17.38 -6.48 -21.65
C LEU A 117 -18.30 -6.49 -20.42
N GLY A 118 -19.59 -6.81 -20.61
CA GLY A 118 -20.60 -6.88 -19.53
C GLY A 118 -20.59 -8.18 -18.72
N ARG A 119 -19.62 -9.08 -18.94
CA ARG A 119 -19.47 -10.29 -18.12
C ARG A 119 -18.79 -9.95 -16.81
N ASP A 120 -19.41 -10.37 -15.70
CA ASP A 120 -18.75 -10.47 -14.40
C ASP A 120 -17.75 -11.65 -14.39
N GLY A 121 -16.92 -11.75 -13.35
CA GLY A 121 -15.89 -12.78 -13.25
C GLY A 121 -16.44 -14.21 -13.28
N GLY A 122 -17.63 -14.44 -12.69
CA GLY A 122 -18.30 -15.73 -12.73
C GLY A 122 -18.72 -16.12 -14.15
N ARG A 123 -19.26 -15.18 -14.92
CA ARG A 123 -19.62 -15.39 -16.33
C ARG A 123 -18.39 -15.61 -17.20
N ILE A 124 -17.29 -14.90 -16.95
CA ILE A 124 -16.02 -15.12 -17.64
C ILE A 124 -15.52 -16.55 -17.36
N GLY A 125 -15.56 -17.00 -16.11
CA GLY A 125 -15.19 -18.37 -15.73
C GLY A 125 -16.06 -19.44 -16.41
N ASN A 126 -17.39 -19.24 -16.44
CA ASN A 126 -18.33 -20.13 -17.12
C ASN A 126 -18.09 -20.19 -18.64
N ASP A 127 -17.61 -19.11 -19.23
CA ASP A 127 -17.22 -19.01 -20.64
C ASP A 127 -15.74 -19.38 -20.87
N GLN A 128 -15.18 -20.18 -19.94
CA GLN A 128 -13.81 -20.70 -19.97
C GLN A 128 -12.73 -19.63 -20.16
N GLY A 129 -12.94 -18.42 -19.63
CA GLY A 129 -11.99 -17.31 -19.74
C GLY A 129 -11.90 -16.72 -21.15
N ARG A 130 -12.93 -16.88 -22.00
CA ARG A 130 -12.92 -16.31 -23.35
C ARG A 130 -12.78 -14.78 -23.31
N ASP A 131 -11.80 -14.28 -24.04
CA ASP A 131 -11.54 -12.85 -24.17
C ASP A 131 -12.54 -12.15 -25.14
N VAL A 132 -12.56 -10.82 -25.12
CA VAL A 132 -13.08 -10.00 -26.24
C VAL A 132 -12.23 -10.33 -27.48
N ASP A 133 -12.82 -10.26 -28.67
CA ASP A 133 -12.07 -10.42 -29.93
C ASP A 133 -10.78 -9.58 -29.92
N ALA A 134 -9.63 -10.19 -30.22
CA ALA A 134 -8.33 -9.58 -30.06
C ALA A 134 -8.15 -8.31 -30.94
N THR A 135 -8.76 -8.30 -32.13
CA THR A 135 -8.71 -7.12 -33.01
C THR A 135 -9.55 -5.99 -32.43
N VAL A 136 -10.76 -6.31 -31.93
CA VAL A 136 -11.61 -5.33 -31.26
C VAL A 136 -10.94 -4.80 -29.98
N ARG A 137 -10.33 -5.68 -29.16
CA ARG A 137 -9.59 -5.30 -27.95
C ARG A 137 -8.47 -4.31 -28.26
N SER A 138 -7.63 -4.60 -29.24
CA SER A 138 -6.54 -3.70 -29.66
C SER A 138 -7.05 -2.33 -30.13
N ARG A 139 -8.20 -2.29 -30.81
CA ARG A 139 -8.82 -1.02 -31.25
C ARG A 139 -9.45 -0.25 -30.10
N LEU A 140 -10.06 -0.93 -29.13
CA LEU A 140 -10.56 -0.32 -27.90
C LEU A 140 -9.42 0.25 -27.07
N ASP A 141 -8.30 -0.47 -26.94
CA ASP A 141 -7.11 0.04 -26.25
C ASP A 141 -6.54 1.28 -26.97
N SER A 142 -6.57 1.30 -28.31
CA SER A 142 -6.17 2.48 -29.10
C SER A 142 -7.09 3.68 -28.85
N PHE A 143 -8.40 3.45 -28.74
CA PHE A 143 -9.35 4.50 -28.35
C PHE A 143 -9.10 4.99 -26.93
N LEU A 144 -8.94 4.09 -25.96
CA LEU A 144 -8.69 4.44 -24.56
C LEU A 144 -7.37 5.20 -24.36
N ALA A 145 -6.38 4.97 -25.22
CA ALA A 145 -5.13 5.72 -25.25
C ALA A 145 -5.22 7.09 -25.95
N SER A 146 -6.32 7.37 -26.67
CA SER A 146 -6.54 8.66 -27.34
C SER A 146 -7.13 9.70 -26.38
N ASP A 147 -7.00 10.99 -26.70
CA ASP A 147 -7.59 12.07 -25.88
C ASP A 147 -9.11 11.92 -25.69
N ALA A 148 -9.81 11.40 -26.70
CA ALA A 148 -11.25 11.14 -26.63
C ALA A 148 -11.57 10.02 -25.64
N GLY A 149 -10.79 8.93 -25.64
CA GLY A 149 -10.97 7.83 -24.68
C GLY A 149 -10.55 8.21 -23.26
N VAL A 150 -9.42 8.91 -23.12
CA VAL A 150 -8.97 9.44 -21.82
C VAL A 150 -10.02 10.38 -21.23
N THR A 151 -10.58 11.29 -22.03
CA THR A 151 -11.68 12.17 -21.60
C THR A 151 -12.91 11.38 -21.18
N TRP A 152 -13.33 10.40 -21.98
CA TRP A 152 -14.51 9.58 -21.66
C TRP A 152 -14.33 8.80 -20.36
N VAL A 153 -13.15 8.22 -20.12
CA VAL A 153 -12.84 7.54 -18.86
C VAL A 153 -12.84 8.53 -17.70
N HIS A 154 -12.23 9.70 -17.91
CA HIS A 154 -12.12 10.73 -16.88
C HIS A 154 -13.48 11.30 -16.45
N ASP A 155 -14.39 11.57 -17.39
CA ASP A 155 -15.74 12.05 -17.07
C ASP A 155 -16.49 11.08 -16.14
N ARG A 156 -16.23 9.77 -16.29
CA ARG A 156 -16.77 8.74 -15.40
C ARG A 156 -16.10 8.73 -14.04
N ASP A 157 -14.77 8.89 -13.99
CA ASP A 157 -14.05 9.06 -12.74
C ASP A 157 -14.60 10.26 -11.95
N VAL A 158 -14.89 11.39 -12.61
CA VAL A 158 -15.50 12.58 -11.98
C VAL A 158 -16.87 12.25 -11.41
N ALA A 159 -17.75 11.60 -12.19
CA ALA A 159 -19.08 11.21 -11.71
C ALA A 159 -19.01 10.24 -10.51
N GLN A 160 -18.04 9.33 -10.50
CA GLN A 160 -17.83 8.41 -9.39
C GLN A 160 -17.29 9.13 -8.14
N VAL A 161 -16.38 10.10 -8.30
CA VAL A 161 -15.93 10.96 -7.20
C VAL A 161 -17.12 11.74 -6.62
N ASP A 162 -17.96 12.33 -7.47
CA ASP A 162 -19.17 13.04 -7.02
C ASP A 162 -20.11 12.15 -6.21
N LYS A 163 -20.33 10.91 -6.68
CA LYS A 163 -21.11 9.91 -5.95
C LYS A 163 -20.50 9.58 -4.60
N LEU A 164 -19.19 9.38 -4.50
CA LEU A 164 -18.50 9.11 -3.24
C LEU A 164 -18.59 10.31 -2.28
N MET A 165 -18.44 11.53 -2.80
CA MET A 165 -18.60 12.76 -2.01
C MET A 165 -20.01 12.84 -1.38
N ASP A 166 -21.06 12.59 -2.16
CA ASP A 166 -22.45 12.63 -1.69
C ASP A 166 -22.78 11.47 -0.74
N ARG A 167 -22.46 10.24 -1.14
CA ARG A 167 -23.00 9.02 -0.50
C ARG A 167 -22.14 8.46 0.62
N ALA A 168 -20.85 8.76 0.63
CA ALA A 168 -19.92 8.23 1.62
C ALA A 168 -19.30 9.34 2.47
N ILE A 169 -18.83 10.43 1.84
CA ILE A 169 -18.11 11.49 2.57
C ILE A 169 -19.07 12.42 3.31
N ALA A 170 -20.20 12.81 2.74
CA ALA A 170 -21.14 13.66 3.46
C ALA A 170 -21.66 13.01 4.77
N PRO A 171 -22.01 11.70 4.83
CA PRO A 171 -22.24 11.00 6.09
C PRO A 171 -21.05 11.00 7.04
N LEU A 172 -19.84 10.73 6.54
CA LEU A 172 -18.62 10.73 7.34
C LEU A 172 -18.38 12.11 7.99
N GLN A 173 -18.51 13.21 7.25
CA GLN A 173 -18.34 14.57 7.75
C GLN A 173 -19.36 14.94 8.83
N ARG A 174 -20.55 14.30 8.83
CA ARG A 174 -21.56 14.44 9.89
C ARG A 174 -21.26 13.60 11.15
N SER A 175 -20.30 12.68 11.11
CA SER A 175 -19.91 11.91 12.29
C SER A 175 -19.14 12.79 13.30
N GLN A 176 -19.28 12.49 14.58
CA GLN A 176 -18.52 13.17 15.63
C GLN A 176 -17.03 12.85 15.52
N LEU A 177 -16.70 11.58 15.24
CA LEU A 177 -15.32 11.13 15.05
C LEU A 177 -14.58 11.99 14.01
N TYR A 178 -15.20 12.25 12.86
CA TYR A 178 -14.56 13.03 11.80
C TYR A 178 -14.38 14.51 12.17
N ARG A 179 -15.37 15.12 12.84
CA ARG A 179 -15.28 16.53 13.25
C ARG A 179 -14.21 16.77 14.32
N ASP A 180 -14.00 15.79 15.18
CA ASP A 180 -13.02 15.88 16.27
C ASP A 180 -11.61 15.40 15.83
N ALA A 181 -11.52 14.74 14.68
CA ALA A 181 -10.27 14.21 14.13
C ALA A 181 -9.29 15.32 13.70
N SER A 182 -8.00 15.01 13.76
CA SER A 182 -6.96 15.86 13.17
C SER A 182 -7.12 15.92 11.64
N GLY A 183 -6.53 16.91 10.98
CA GLY A 183 -6.55 16.97 9.50
C GLY A 183 -5.96 15.71 8.85
N ASP A 184 -4.91 15.13 9.44
CA ASP A 184 -4.30 13.88 8.94
C ASP A 184 -5.23 12.68 9.10
N ASP A 185 -5.94 12.60 10.24
CA ASP A 185 -6.94 11.57 10.49
C ASP A 185 -8.17 11.74 9.60
N GLN A 186 -8.58 12.98 9.30
CA GLN A 186 -9.64 13.27 8.34
C GLN A 186 -9.30 12.74 6.95
N VAL A 187 -8.05 12.87 6.48
CA VAL A 187 -7.61 12.30 5.21
C VAL A 187 -7.69 10.77 5.26
N LYS A 188 -7.19 10.14 6.33
CA LYS A 188 -7.22 8.67 6.50
C LYS A 188 -8.66 8.12 6.53
N LEU A 189 -9.54 8.73 7.31
CA LEU A 189 -10.95 8.36 7.38
C LEU A 189 -11.62 8.52 6.01
N THR A 190 -11.35 9.62 5.29
CA THR A 190 -11.87 9.85 3.94
C THR A 190 -11.43 8.74 2.99
N ALA A 191 -10.14 8.40 2.96
CA ALA A 191 -9.60 7.38 2.07
C ALA A 191 -10.19 5.98 2.37
N MET A 192 -10.23 5.58 3.65
CA MET A 192 -10.78 4.28 4.04
C MET A 192 -12.26 4.14 3.70
N ILE A 193 -13.06 5.17 4.01
CA ILE A 193 -14.52 5.14 3.79
C ILE A 193 -14.86 5.21 2.31
N ALA A 194 -14.18 6.07 1.54
CA ALA A 194 -14.36 6.10 0.09
C ALA A 194 -13.97 4.76 -0.55
N LYS A 195 -12.87 4.13 -0.11
CA LYS A 195 -12.41 2.85 -0.64
C LYS A 195 -13.41 1.72 -0.37
N VAL A 196 -13.84 1.52 0.87
CA VAL A 196 -14.78 0.43 1.20
C VAL A 196 -16.13 0.64 0.51
N TYR A 197 -16.60 1.88 0.40
CA TYR A 197 -17.83 2.20 -0.34
C TYR A 197 -17.70 1.93 -1.84
N ASN A 198 -16.57 2.32 -2.45
CA ASN A 198 -16.29 2.07 -3.86
C ASN A 198 -16.24 0.56 -4.17
N GLN A 199 -15.67 -0.24 -3.26
CA GLN A 199 -15.60 -1.69 -3.43
C GLN A 199 -16.96 -2.37 -3.23
N ASN A 200 -17.74 -1.96 -2.23
CA ASN A 200 -19.05 -2.55 -1.97
C ASN A 200 -19.94 -1.63 -1.12
N GLU A 201 -20.90 -0.95 -1.75
CA GLU A 201 -21.83 -0.06 -1.05
C GLU A 201 -22.65 -0.78 0.03
N THR A 202 -23.03 -2.03 -0.21
CA THR A 202 -23.88 -2.80 0.72
C THR A 202 -23.12 -3.13 2.00
N GLN A 203 -21.84 -3.51 1.88
CA GLN A 203 -20.97 -3.80 3.03
C GLN A 203 -20.48 -2.52 3.73
N ALA A 204 -20.35 -1.40 3.01
CA ALA A 204 -19.95 -0.12 3.60
C ALA A 204 -21.07 0.55 4.42
N ARG A 205 -22.35 0.35 4.06
CA ARG A 205 -23.50 0.99 4.72
C ARG A 205 -23.59 0.76 6.24
N PRO A 206 -23.38 -0.46 6.77
CA PRO A 206 -23.33 -0.69 8.22
C PRO A 206 -22.26 0.15 8.92
N ILE A 207 -21.06 0.28 8.34
CA ILE A 207 -19.94 1.06 8.88
C ILE A 207 -20.31 2.56 8.90
N LEU A 208 -20.83 3.09 7.79
CA LEU A 208 -21.31 4.48 7.73
C LEU A 208 -22.40 4.76 8.78
N SER A 209 -23.35 3.83 8.94
CA SER A 209 -24.41 3.97 9.94
C SER A 209 -23.86 3.94 11.37
N ALA A 210 -22.81 3.15 11.63
CA ALA A 210 -22.13 3.09 12.93
C ALA A 210 -21.32 4.36 13.22
N LEU A 211 -20.67 4.94 12.20
CA LEU A 211 -20.03 6.25 12.26
C LEU A 211 -21.02 7.36 12.64
N GLU A 212 -22.17 7.43 11.96
CA GLU A 212 -23.21 8.43 12.24
C GLU A 212 -23.78 8.30 13.66
N ARG A 213 -23.84 7.06 14.19
CA ARG A 213 -24.25 6.79 15.58
C ARG A 213 -23.14 7.00 16.62
N GLY A 214 -21.93 7.39 16.21
CA GLY A 214 -20.80 7.62 17.12
C GLY A 214 -20.27 6.34 17.78
N GLN A 215 -20.35 5.20 17.10
CA GLN A 215 -19.94 3.90 17.65
C GLN A 215 -18.42 3.67 17.57
N TYR A 216 -17.72 4.43 16.73
CA TYR A 216 -16.26 4.39 16.60
C TYR A 216 -15.61 5.59 17.29
N ARG A 217 -14.49 5.37 17.97
CA ARG A 217 -13.82 6.36 18.81
C ARG A 217 -12.58 6.94 18.17
N ASN A 218 -11.98 6.25 17.20
CA ASN A 218 -10.73 6.64 16.55
C ASN A 218 -10.62 6.01 15.15
N VAL A 219 -9.55 6.34 14.42
CA VAL A 219 -9.25 5.82 13.08
C VAL A 219 -9.06 4.29 13.07
N ALA A 220 -8.41 3.73 14.11
CA ALA A 220 -8.17 2.30 14.21
C ALA A 220 -9.48 1.51 14.34
N ASP A 221 -10.45 1.98 15.13
CA ASP A 221 -11.76 1.32 15.25
C ASP A 221 -12.46 1.20 13.88
N VAL A 222 -12.35 2.21 13.01
CA VAL A 222 -12.90 2.19 11.65
C VAL A 222 -12.12 1.23 10.76
N SER A 223 -10.79 1.25 10.87
CA SER A 223 -9.91 0.33 10.15
C SER A 223 -10.24 -1.13 10.50
N ASP A 224 -10.37 -1.44 11.78
CA ASP A 224 -10.69 -2.78 12.28
C ASP A 224 -12.07 -3.22 11.81
N ALA A 225 -13.07 -2.34 11.86
CA ALA A 225 -14.41 -2.64 11.33
C ALA A 225 -14.43 -2.97 9.83
N ILE A 226 -13.53 -2.37 9.04
CA ILE A 226 -13.37 -2.71 7.62
C ILE A 226 -12.69 -4.09 7.47
N GLY A 227 -11.69 -4.38 8.29
CA GLY A 227 -11.03 -5.70 8.32
C GLY A 227 -11.97 -6.83 8.74
N ASP A 228 -12.92 -6.54 9.63
CA ASP A 228 -13.91 -7.51 10.13
C ASP A 228 -15.00 -7.86 9.10
N ILE A 229 -15.09 -7.15 7.96
CA ILE A 229 -16.04 -7.49 6.88
C ILE A 229 -15.79 -8.91 6.37
N ASN A 230 -14.52 -9.33 6.29
CA ASN A 230 -14.14 -10.67 5.89
C ASN A 230 -12.94 -11.15 6.73
N PRO A 231 -13.13 -12.06 7.70
CA PRO A 231 -12.07 -12.45 8.64
C PRO A 231 -10.97 -13.33 8.04
N ARG A 232 -10.96 -13.54 6.70
CA ARG A 232 -9.88 -14.25 6.02
C ARG A 232 -8.67 -13.34 5.94
N ALA A 233 -7.51 -13.80 6.42
CA ALA A 233 -6.26 -13.05 6.30
C ALA A 233 -5.98 -12.68 4.83
N ASN A 234 -5.59 -11.43 4.59
CA ASN A 234 -5.30 -10.86 3.26
C ASN A 234 -6.51 -10.79 2.32
N ASP A 235 -7.70 -10.51 2.84
CA ASP A 235 -8.83 -10.25 1.97
C ASP A 235 -8.70 -8.92 1.19
N TYR A 236 -9.51 -8.77 0.15
CA TYR A 236 -9.45 -7.65 -0.78
C TYR A 236 -9.91 -6.30 -0.18
N PHE A 237 -10.74 -6.31 0.87
CA PHE A 237 -11.10 -5.10 1.63
C PHE A 237 -9.92 -4.65 2.48
N GLN A 238 -9.27 -5.56 3.20
CA GLN A 238 -8.08 -5.25 3.98
C GLN A 238 -6.96 -4.69 3.08
N THR A 239 -6.62 -5.41 2.01
CA THR A 239 -5.57 -4.98 1.07
C THR A 239 -5.92 -3.65 0.40
N GLY A 240 -7.19 -3.47 0.03
CA GLY A 240 -7.68 -2.25 -0.59
C GLY A 240 -7.59 -1.04 0.35
N ARG A 241 -8.04 -1.21 1.61
CA ARG A 241 -7.93 -0.23 2.69
C ARG A 241 -6.47 0.17 2.93
N ASP A 242 -5.58 -0.79 3.09
CA ASP A 242 -4.17 -0.54 3.42
C ASP A 242 -3.48 0.28 2.33
N LYS A 243 -3.73 -0.03 1.05
CA LYS A 243 -3.26 0.80 -0.06
C LYS A 243 -3.84 2.22 -0.04
N ALA A 244 -5.14 2.35 0.24
CA ALA A 244 -5.77 3.67 0.33
C ALA A 244 -5.19 4.50 1.49
N VAL A 245 -4.84 3.86 2.62
CA VAL A 245 -4.15 4.49 3.75
C VAL A 245 -2.75 4.94 3.36
N HIS A 246 -1.98 4.13 2.63
CA HIS A 246 -0.68 4.58 2.10
C HIS A 246 -0.83 5.79 1.16
N GLY A 247 -1.87 5.81 0.32
CA GLY A 247 -2.19 7.00 -0.47
C GLY A 247 -2.52 8.20 0.41
N ALA A 248 -3.27 8.01 1.51
CA ALA A 248 -3.57 9.06 2.47
C ALA A 248 -2.31 9.62 3.15
N ASP A 249 -1.32 8.78 3.44
CA ASP A 249 -0.03 9.22 3.97
C ASP A 249 0.72 10.11 2.96
N VAL A 250 0.65 9.81 1.66
CA VAL A 250 1.18 10.71 0.60
C VAL A 250 0.43 12.05 0.55
N VAL A 251 -0.92 12.04 0.64
CA VAL A 251 -1.70 13.29 0.74
C VAL A 251 -1.25 14.10 1.95
N ASN A 252 -1.12 13.47 3.11
CA ASN A 252 -0.69 14.13 4.35
C ASN A 252 0.72 14.72 4.20
N ALA A 253 1.65 13.98 3.61
CA ALA A 253 3.01 14.47 3.35
C ALA A 253 3.00 15.71 2.43
N LEU A 254 2.22 15.72 1.35
CA LEU A 254 2.10 16.87 0.44
C LEU A 254 1.38 18.06 1.09
N ARG A 255 0.29 17.82 1.83
CA ARG A 255 -0.49 18.86 2.55
C ARG A 255 0.32 19.51 3.69
N ASN A 256 1.23 18.74 4.28
CA ASN A 256 2.11 19.18 5.37
C ASN A 256 3.51 19.57 4.88
N ALA A 257 3.75 19.56 3.56
CA ALA A 257 5.03 19.94 2.97
C ALA A 257 5.50 21.30 3.49
N HIS A 258 6.80 21.40 3.72
CA HIS A 258 7.44 22.62 4.25
C HIS A 258 7.13 23.81 3.33
N PRO A 259 6.88 25.04 3.84
CA PRO A 259 6.54 26.20 2.99
C PRO A 259 7.53 26.46 1.84
N ASP A 260 8.82 26.22 2.10
CA ASP A 260 9.88 26.37 1.10
C ASP A 260 10.11 25.13 0.23
N SER A 261 9.38 24.03 0.45
CA SER A 261 9.50 22.80 -0.34
C SER A 261 9.05 23.07 -1.78
N PRO A 262 9.77 22.57 -2.80
CA PRO A 262 9.34 22.75 -4.18
C PRO A 262 8.03 22.01 -4.50
N LEU A 263 7.65 21.01 -3.70
CA LEU A 263 6.39 20.28 -3.88
C LEU A 263 5.18 21.01 -3.28
N ARG A 264 5.40 22.04 -2.45
CA ARG A 264 4.30 22.78 -1.84
C ARG A 264 3.41 23.49 -2.87
N PRO A 265 3.93 24.37 -3.75
CA PRO A 265 3.12 25.00 -4.79
C PRO A 265 2.58 23.98 -5.79
N VAL A 266 3.34 22.92 -6.08
CA VAL A 266 2.92 21.82 -6.98
C VAL A 266 1.64 21.15 -6.48
N TRP A 267 1.58 20.82 -5.18
CA TRP A 267 0.39 20.25 -4.58
C TRP A 267 -0.77 21.24 -4.54
N GLU A 268 -0.51 22.51 -4.27
CA GLU A 268 -1.54 23.56 -4.26
C GLU A 268 -2.19 23.75 -5.64
N HIS A 269 -1.40 23.76 -6.73
CA HIS A 269 -1.92 23.86 -8.09
C HIS A 269 -2.75 22.62 -8.48
N VAL A 270 -2.26 21.42 -8.19
CA VAL A 270 -3.00 20.18 -8.49
C VAL A 270 -4.29 20.10 -7.67
N THR A 271 -4.24 20.50 -6.39
CA THR A 271 -5.43 20.48 -5.51
C THR A 271 -6.43 21.58 -5.85
N ALA A 272 -6.04 22.65 -6.56
CA ALA A 272 -6.98 23.66 -7.04
C ALA A 272 -8.03 23.06 -8.00
N ASN A 273 -7.66 22.03 -8.75
CA ASN A 273 -8.60 21.22 -9.54
C ASN A 273 -8.14 19.74 -9.57
N PRO A 274 -8.45 18.96 -8.51
CA PRO A 274 -7.85 17.64 -8.31
C PRO A 274 -8.37 16.58 -9.28
N VAL A 275 -9.49 16.85 -9.94
CA VAL A 275 -10.12 16.00 -10.95
C VAL A 275 -10.12 16.72 -12.31
N ILE A 276 -9.03 17.41 -12.63
CA ILE A 276 -8.83 18.01 -13.95
C ILE A 276 -8.69 16.94 -15.04
N ASN A 277 -9.28 17.18 -16.22
CA ASN A 277 -9.12 16.29 -17.36
C ASN A 277 -7.66 16.30 -17.83
N PRO A 278 -6.96 15.15 -17.80
CA PRO A 278 -5.53 15.07 -18.09
C PRO A 278 -5.18 15.41 -19.54
N THR A 279 -6.15 15.43 -20.46
CA THR A 279 -5.97 15.87 -21.86
C THR A 279 -6.01 17.39 -22.03
N ARG A 280 -6.21 18.13 -20.94
CA ARG A 280 -6.38 19.60 -20.96
C ARG A 280 -5.43 20.32 -20.00
N LEU A 281 -4.42 19.62 -19.47
CA LEU A 281 -3.48 20.18 -18.49
C LEU A 281 -2.69 21.38 -19.06
N ASP A 282 -2.42 21.38 -20.36
CA ASP A 282 -1.71 22.42 -21.10
C ASP A 282 -2.59 23.65 -21.42
N GLN A 283 -3.90 23.56 -21.19
CA GLN A 283 -4.84 24.64 -21.48
C GLN A 283 -4.92 25.67 -20.34
N ASP A 284 -4.40 25.34 -19.15
CA ASP A 284 -4.33 26.26 -18.03
C ASP A 284 -3.16 27.25 -18.20
N ARG A 285 -3.48 28.40 -18.78
CA ARG A 285 -2.50 29.48 -18.99
C ARG A 285 -1.98 30.10 -17.69
N ALA A 286 -2.69 29.97 -16.57
CA ALA A 286 -2.24 30.48 -15.27
C ALA A 286 -1.19 29.55 -14.65
N HIS A 287 -1.23 28.25 -15.00
CA HIS A 287 -0.32 27.24 -14.50
C HIS A 287 0.38 26.51 -15.66
N PRO A 288 1.34 27.15 -16.37
CA PRO A 288 1.97 26.59 -17.57
C PRO A 288 2.76 25.29 -17.31
N ASN A 289 3.12 25.01 -16.06
CA ASN A 289 3.82 23.79 -15.66
C ASN A 289 2.89 22.68 -15.17
N LEU A 290 1.57 22.89 -15.17
CA LEU A 290 0.58 21.95 -14.65
C LEU A 290 0.72 20.52 -15.24
N PRO A 291 1.07 20.32 -16.53
CA PRO A 291 1.34 18.97 -17.04
C PRO A 291 2.42 18.22 -16.25
N GLY A 292 3.57 18.89 -15.98
CA GLY A 292 4.69 18.31 -15.24
C GLY A 292 4.41 18.16 -13.75
N GLU A 293 3.70 19.13 -13.17
CA GLU A 293 3.26 19.13 -11.78
C GLU A 293 2.28 17.99 -11.49
N TYR A 294 1.22 17.87 -12.31
CA TYR A 294 0.22 16.81 -12.20
C TYR A 294 0.83 15.43 -12.41
N ALA A 295 1.69 15.27 -13.42
CA ALA A 295 2.40 14.01 -13.66
C ALA A 295 3.31 13.62 -12.49
N THR A 296 3.99 14.58 -11.88
CA THR A 296 4.83 14.37 -10.69
C THR A 296 3.97 13.91 -9.51
N VAL A 297 2.89 14.63 -9.19
CA VAL A 297 1.97 14.26 -8.09
C VAL A 297 1.40 12.87 -8.33
N ARG A 298 0.79 12.61 -9.49
CA ARG A 298 0.23 11.30 -9.84
C ARG A 298 1.27 10.18 -9.65
N ARG A 299 2.52 10.40 -10.04
CA ARG A 299 3.61 9.43 -9.91
C ARG A 299 3.98 9.13 -8.45
N LEU A 300 3.91 10.12 -7.55
CA LEU A 300 4.10 9.89 -6.12
C LEU A 300 3.03 8.91 -5.58
N PHE A 301 1.78 9.03 -6.03
CA PHE A 301 0.71 8.10 -5.64
C PHE A 301 0.85 6.71 -6.24
N VAL A 302 1.31 6.60 -7.50
CA VAL A 302 1.65 5.30 -8.10
C VAL A 302 2.81 4.63 -7.35
N ASN A 303 3.77 5.42 -6.87
CA ASN A 303 4.98 4.97 -6.21
C ASN A 303 4.97 5.31 -4.72
N TYR A 304 3.82 5.12 -4.05
CA TYR A 304 3.58 5.57 -2.68
C TYR A 304 4.66 5.11 -1.69
N GLU A 305 5.21 3.90 -1.85
CA GLU A 305 6.31 3.37 -1.02
C GLU A 305 7.58 4.25 -1.05
N GLN A 306 7.77 5.03 -2.12
CA GLN A 306 8.93 5.90 -2.33
C GLN A 306 8.61 7.38 -2.09
N ALA A 307 7.32 7.73 -2.02
CA ALA A 307 6.85 9.10 -2.03
C ALA A 307 7.17 9.84 -0.73
N GLU A 308 6.83 9.28 0.44
CA GLU A 308 7.06 9.98 1.71
C GLU A 308 8.55 10.29 1.97
N PRO A 309 9.50 9.33 1.79
CA PRO A 309 10.92 9.64 1.98
C PRO A 309 11.44 10.68 0.98
N PHE A 310 10.90 10.69 -0.25
CA PHE A 310 11.24 11.67 -1.28
C PHE A 310 10.71 13.07 -0.92
N ILE A 311 9.43 13.18 -0.52
CA ILE A 311 8.81 14.43 -0.06
C ILE A 311 9.57 14.97 1.15
N HIS A 312 9.83 14.14 2.15
CA HIS A 312 10.57 14.53 3.35
C HIS A 312 11.99 15.03 3.01
N ALA A 313 12.67 14.41 2.05
CA ALA A 313 13.96 14.90 1.59
C ALA A 313 13.85 16.30 0.97
N LEU A 314 12.84 16.56 0.14
CA LEU A 314 12.60 17.87 -0.46
C LEU A 314 12.17 18.94 0.55
N ASP A 315 11.38 18.56 1.56
CA ASP A 315 11.02 19.44 2.66
C ASP A 315 12.25 19.91 3.43
N ARG A 316 13.21 19.02 3.66
CA ARG A 316 14.50 19.37 4.27
C ARG A 316 15.47 20.06 3.31
N GLY A 317 15.19 20.05 2.01
CA GLY A 317 16.17 20.42 0.99
C GLY A 317 17.41 19.53 1.05
N GLY A 318 17.21 18.22 1.28
CA GLY A 318 18.23 17.20 1.38
C GLY A 318 18.40 16.40 0.09
N ALA A 319 18.93 15.19 0.21
CA ALA A 319 19.20 14.30 -0.92
C ALA A 319 18.41 13.00 -0.82
N TYR A 320 17.78 12.59 -1.92
CA TYR A 320 17.11 11.30 -2.05
C TYR A 320 17.36 10.70 -3.42
N GLN A 321 17.43 9.38 -3.49
CA GLN A 321 17.47 8.68 -4.76
C GLN A 321 16.90 7.28 -4.62
N GLN A 322 16.03 6.93 -5.56
CA GLN A 322 15.53 5.59 -5.74
C GLN A 322 15.16 5.39 -7.21
N ALA A 323 15.91 4.51 -7.88
CA ALA A 323 15.57 3.98 -9.19
C ALA A 323 16.31 2.67 -9.40
N ARG A 324 15.70 1.75 -10.16
CA ARG A 324 16.37 0.49 -10.55
C ARG A 324 17.20 0.72 -11.81
N THR A 325 18.43 0.22 -11.79
CA THR A 325 19.30 0.20 -12.96
C THR A 325 19.24 -1.15 -13.66
N SER A 326 19.40 -1.14 -14.97
CA SER A 326 19.54 -2.32 -15.80
C SER A 326 20.74 -3.16 -15.35
N GLN A 327 20.54 -4.47 -15.24
CA GLN A 327 21.63 -5.42 -15.04
C GLN A 327 22.54 -5.52 -16.27
N ALA A 328 21.96 -5.41 -17.48
CA ALA A 328 22.70 -5.52 -18.74
C ALA A 328 23.49 -4.25 -19.08
N GLN A 329 23.01 -3.08 -18.64
CA GLN A 329 23.67 -1.80 -18.86
C GLN A 329 23.77 -1.04 -17.53
N PRO A 330 24.78 -1.34 -16.70
CA PRO A 330 25.00 -0.66 -15.43
C PRO A 330 25.05 0.86 -15.64
N GLY A 331 24.15 1.58 -14.97
CA GLY A 331 24.02 3.03 -15.11
C GLY A 331 22.82 3.49 -15.94
N ARG A 332 22.19 2.62 -16.74
CA ARG A 332 20.89 2.91 -17.37
C ARG A 332 19.74 2.40 -16.49
N PHE A 333 18.56 2.99 -16.63
CA PHE A 333 17.38 2.66 -15.83
C PHE A 333 16.42 1.75 -16.60
N ASN A 334 15.69 0.89 -15.88
CA ASN A 334 14.71 -0.04 -16.49
C ASN A 334 13.37 -0.10 -15.71
N ASP A 335 13.17 0.84 -14.80
CA ASP A 335 11.97 0.98 -13.99
C ASP A 335 11.72 2.48 -13.74
N ASN A 336 10.67 2.79 -13.00
CA ASN A 336 10.42 4.12 -12.46
C ASN A 336 11.57 4.66 -11.59
N GLY A 337 11.56 5.96 -11.33
CA GLY A 337 12.55 6.54 -10.44
C GLY A 337 12.26 7.94 -9.96
N VAL A 338 12.88 8.27 -8.83
CA VAL A 338 12.85 9.58 -8.18
C VAL A 338 14.23 9.94 -7.66
N TYR A 339 14.66 11.18 -7.91
CA TYR A 339 15.92 11.75 -7.44
C TYR A 339 15.64 13.16 -6.90
N ALA A 340 16.25 13.51 -5.78
CA ALA A 340 16.19 14.83 -5.16
C ALA A 340 17.58 15.26 -4.68
N ALA A 341 17.90 16.54 -4.83
CA ALA A 341 19.04 17.19 -4.21
C ALA A 341 18.74 18.66 -3.94
N GLY A 342 18.70 19.08 -2.68
CA GLY A 342 18.26 20.42 -2.34
C GLY A 342 16.78 20.59 -2.69
N ASN A 343 16.47 21.61 -3.48
CA ASN A 343 15.12 21.87 -4.01
C ASN A 343 14.92 21.34 -5.43
N ASP A 344 15.93 20.67 -5.98
CA ASP A 344 15.87 20.13 -7.33
C ASP A 344 15.44 18.66 -7.27
N PHE A 345 14.60 18.24 -8.21
CA PHE A 345 14.19 16.86 -8.33
C PHE A 345 13.96 16.40 -9.77
N VAL A 346 14.01 15.09 -9.96
CA VAL A 346 13.69 14.41 -11.22
C VAL A 346 12.85 13.18 -10.91
N THR A 347 11.76 12.98 -11.65
CA THR A 347 10.92 11.78 -11.53
C THR A 347 10.54 11.23 -12.90
N TRP A 348 10.40 9.91 -13.03
CA TRP A 348 9.93 9.25 -14.26
C TRP A 348 9.14 7.97 -13.97
N ASP A 349 8.26 7.61 -14.90
CA ASP A 349 7.44 6.39 -14.83
C ASP A 349 8.13 5.17 -15.48
N ARG A 350 7.45 4.02 -15.47
CA ARG A 350 7.99 2.78 -16.07
C ARG A 350 8.11 2.82 -17.59
N LYS A 351 7.30 3.65 -18.25
CA LYS A 351 7.33 3.84 -19.71
C LYS A 351 8.47 4.76 -20.14
N GLY A 352 9.01 5.53 -19.21
CA GLY A 352 10.15 6.42 -19.42
C GLY A 352 9.77 7.90 -19.42
N ASN A 353 8.48 8.25 -19.38
CA ASN A 353 8.06 9.65 -19.34
C ASN A 353 8.45 10.25 -18.00
N GLY A 354 9.11 11.40 -18.00
CA GLY A 354 9.60 12.03 -16.78
C GLY A 354 9.58 13.55 -16.83
N HIS A 355 9.75 14.13 -15.64
CA HIS A 355 9.87 15.57 -15.45
C HIS A 355 11.00 15.87 -14.46
N ALA A 356 11.70 16.95 -14.73
CA ALA A 356 12.72 17.52 -13.87
C ALA A 356 12.29 18.93 -13.45
N PHE A 357 12.43 19.23 -12.16
CA PHE A 357 12.39 20.58 -11.63
C PHE A 357 13.79 20.89 -11.11
N VAL A 358 14.57 21.65 -11.88
CA VAL A 358 15.99 21.90 -11.60
C VAL A 358 16.24 23.39 -11.70
N ARG A 359 16.83 23.98 -10.67
CA ARG A 359 17.11 25.43 -10.57
C ARG A 359 15.88 26.30 -10.81
N GLY A 360 14.72 25.85 -10.32
CA GLY A 360 13.46 26.59 -10.46
C GLY A 360 12.78 26.46 -11.83
N ALA A 361 13.29 25.62 -12.74
CA ALA A 361 12.72 25.42 -14.06
C ALA A 361 12.22 23.98 -14.26
N TRP A 362 11.06 23.85 -14.87
CA TRP A 362 10.51 22.58 -15.31
C TRP A 362 11.05 22.19 -16.69
N SER A 363 11.36 20.91 -16.88
CA SER A 363 11.64 20.32 -18.18
C SER A 363 11.20 18.88 -18.25
N GLU A 364 10.78 18.43 -19.42
CA GLU A 364 10.56 17.01 -19.69
C GLU A 364 11.89 16.25 -19.72
N VAL A 365 11.85 14.98 -19.31
CA VAL A 365 12.96 14.04 -19.44
C VAL A 365 12.44 12.69 -19.91
N ASP A 366 13.18 12.06 -20.81
CA ASP A 366 12.99 10.64 -21.13
C ASP A 366 14.00 9.82 -20.32
N ARG A 367 13.53 8.78 -19.65
CA ARG A 367 14.38 7.83 -18.90
C ARG A 367 15.50 7.28 -19.76
N ASP A 368 15.25 7.03 -21.05
CA ASP A 368 16.23 6.42 -21.94
C ASP A 368 17.41 7.37 -22.23
N ASP A 369 17.19 8.68 -22.10
CA ASP A 369 18.26 9.70 -22.14
C ASP A 369 18.99 9.85 -20.79
N LEU A 370 18.44 9.31 -19.70
CA LEU A 370 19.05 9.40 -18.38
C LEU A 370 20.13 8.34 -18.17
N SER A 371 21.20 8.74 -17.47
CA SER A 371 22.20 7.81 -16.96
C SER A 371 22.65 8.16 -15.56
N ARG A 372 23.11 7.14 -14.85
CA ARG A 372 23.64 7.22 -13.49
C ARG A 372 25.14 6.98 -13.50
N VAL A 373 25.89 7.91 -12.92
CA VAL A 373 27.31 7.74 -12.63
C VAL A 373 27.52 7.75 -11.12
N ASN A 374 28.02 6.63 -10.58
CA ASN A 374 28.42 6.56 -9.17
C ASN A 374 29.81 7.19 -9.03
N GLN A 375 29.87 8.27 -8.27
CA GLN A 375 31.12 8.92 -7.90
C GLN A 375 31.66 8.33 -6.59
N ALA A 376 32.87 8.72 -6.21
CA ALA A 376 33.40 8.43 -4.88
C ALA A 376 32.49 9.00 -3.76
N ASN A 377 32.64 8.47 -2.54
CA ASN A 377 31.99 9.00 -1.33
C ASN A 377 30.44 9.02 -1.37
N ARG A 378 29.83 8.05 -2.07
CA ARG A 378 28.35 7.89 -2.17
C ARG A 378 27.65 9.06 -2.87
N VAL A 379 28.39 9.85 -3.64
CA VAL A 379 27.83 10.85 -4.55
C VAL A 379 27.36 10.16 -5.82
N VAL A 380 26.21 10.58 -6.35
CA VAL A 380 25.67 10.09 -7.61
C VAL A 380 25.38 11.28 -8.52
N ASP A 381 25.92 11.25 -9.73
CA ASP A 381 25.50 12.17 -10.79
C ASP A 381 24.42 11.48 -11.63
N LEU A 382 23.27 12.16 -11.76
CA LEU A 382 22.25 11.85 -12.75
C LEU A 382 22.53 12.75 -13.96
N ASN A 383 22.86 12.13 -15.09
CA ASN A 383 23.14 12.80 -16.34
C ASN A 383 21.96 12.62 -17.30
N ILE A 384 21.86 13.52 -18.27
CA ILE A 384 20.93 13.47 -19.38
C ILE A 384 21.71 13.65 -20.68
N ASP A 385 21.41 12.81 -21.66
CA ASP A 385 21.97 12.93 -23.00
C ASP A 385 21.09 13.88 -23.82
N ARG A 386 21.63 15.03 -24.23
CA ARG A 386 20.93 16.03 -25.06
C ARG A 386 21.75 16.33 -26.29
N ASN A 387 21.13 16.20 -27.48
CA ASN A 387 21.77 16.48 -28.77
C ASN A 387 23.12 15.74 -28.95
N GLY A 388 23.22 14.50 -28.44
CA GLY A 388 24.44 13.69 -28.52
C GLY A 388 25.54 14.06 -27.51
N ALA A 389 25.30 15.00 -26.59
CA ALA A 389 26.19 15.34 -25.49
C ALA A 389 25.59 14.94 -24.15
N SER A 390 26.39 14.30 -23.30
CA SER A 390 25.98 13.96 -21.94
C SER A 390 26.26 15.15 -21.02
N GLU A 391 25.22 15.65 -20.35
CA GLU A 391 25.34 16.72 -19.36
C GLU A 391 24.79 16.30 -18.00
N ARG A 392 25.35 16.87 -16.92
CA ARG A 392 24.88 16.57 -15.58
C ARG A 392 23.58 17.32 -15.29
N LEU A 393 22.50 16.57 -15.12
CA LEU A 393 21.19 17.08 -14.76
C LEU A 393 21.10 17.36 -13.25
N LEU A 394 21.51 16.40 -12.42
CA LEU A 394 21.42 16.51 -10.96
C LEU A 394 22.61 15.82 -10.29
N ARG A 395 23.10 16.39 -9.18
CA ARG A 395 24.11 15.76 -8.32
C ARG A 395 23.50 15.44 -6.96
N VAL A 396 23.38 14.16 -6.64
CA VAL A 396 22.86 13.68 -5.36
C VAL A 396 24.03 13.33 -4.44
N ASP A 397 24.27 14.17 -3.44
CA ASP A 397 25.24 13.92 -2.38
C ASP A 397 24.50 13.66 -1.07
N ARG A 398 24.51 12.40 -0.60
CA ARG A 398 23.83 12.01 0.64
C ARG A 398 24.50 12.56 1.91
N ASN A 399 25.73 13.08 1.80
CA ASN A 399 26.44 13.68 2.92
C ASN A 399 26.35 15.20 2.90
N ALA A 400 25.78 15.80 1.84
CA ALA A 400 25.57 17.23 1.81
C ALA A 400 24.58 17.65 2.93
N PRO A 401 24.86 18.74 3.65
CA PRO A 401 23.94 19.24 4.65
C PRO A 401 22.61 19.61 4.00
N ALA A 402 21.51 19.23 4.65
CA ALA A 402 20.18 19.64 4.25
C ALA A 402 20.05 21.17 4.31
N LEU A 403 19.34 21.78 3.35
CA LEU A 403 19.12 23.22 3.31
C LEU A 403 18.29 23.73 4.49
N ARG A 404 17.51 22.85 5.13
CA ARG A 404 16.60 23.18 6.23
C ARG A 404 16.79 22.21 7.40
N ALA A 405 16.67 22.75 8.61
CA ALA A 405 16.70 21.96 9.83
C ALA A 405 15.50 21.02 9.90
N GLU A 406 15.64 19.89 10.61
CA GLU A 406 14.46 19.09 10.94
C GLU A 406 13.52 19.93 11.81
N PRO A 407 12.19 19.88 11.57
CA PRO A 407 11.24 20.35 12.54
C PRO A 407 11.53 19.67 13.87
N ALA A 408 11.61 20.42 14.96
CA ALA A 408 11.74 19.83 16.28
C ALA A 408 10.62 18.79 16.47
N PRO A 409 10.90 17.57 16.96
CA PRO A 409 9.85 16.62 17.24
C PRO A 409 8.83 17.30 18.17
N VAL A 410 7.56 17.26 17.78
CA VAL A 410 6.47 17.70 18.65
C VAL A 410 6.52 16.79 19.86
N THR A 411 7.19 17.23 20.92
CA THR A 411 7.13 16.57 22.21
C THR A 411 5.67 16.67 22.64
N ALA A 412 4.98 15.54 22.64
CA ALA A 412 3.69 15.42 23.29
C ALA A 412 3.88 15.86 24.74
N GLN A 413 3.46 17.09 25.06
CA GLN A 413 3.30 17.50 26.44
C GLN A 413 2.28 16.54 27.05
N PRO A 414 2.59 15.85 28.17
CA PRO A 414 1.61 15.03 28.85
C PRO A 414 0.39 15.89 29.17
N ALA A 415 -0.80 15.37 28.85
CA ALA A 415 -2.06 16.03 29.15
C ALA A 415 -2.10 16.45 30.63
N PRO A 416 -2.63 17.64 30.96
CA PRO A 416 -2.74 18.05 32.36
C PRO A 416 -3.60 17.04 33.11
N VAL A 417 -3.04 16.47 34.17
CA VAL A 417 -3.73 15.53 35.06
C VAL A 417 -4.90 16.29 35.70
N VAL A 418 -6.12 16.00 35.26
CA VAL A 418 -7.34 16.45 35.93
C VAL A 418 -7.50 15.61 37.19
N ALA A 419 -7.29 16.23 38.35
CA ALA A 419 -7.56 15.60 39.64
C ALA A 419 -9.08 15.33 39.78
N PRO A 420 -9.49 14.14 40.24
CA PRO A 420 -10.90 13.87 40.51
C PRO A 420 -11.39 14.63 41.75
N PRO A 421 -12.69 15.00 41.81
CA PRO A 421 -13.24 15.79 42.89
C PRO A 421 -13.33 14.99 44.20
N THR A 422 -12.91 15.62 45.29
CA THR A 422 -13.03 15.14 46.67
C THR A 422 -14.49 15.10 47.12
N ALA A 423 -14.95 13.94 47.59
CA ALA A 423 -16.17 13.82 48.39
C ALA A 423 -15.83 13.18 49.76
N ASN A 424 -16.21 13.88 50.84
CA ASN A 424 -16.03 13.47 52.23
C ASN A 424 -17.28 12.73 52.79
N PRO A 425 -17.17 12.05 53.95
CA PRO A 425 -17.89 10.81 54.24
C PRO A 425 -18.98 10.93 55.32
N THR A 426 -20.02 10.09 55.25
CA THR A 426 -20.88 9.73 56.39
C THR A 426 -21.54 8.36 56.16
N GLY A 427 -21.28 7.38 57.04
CA GLY A 427 -22.06 6.12 57.13
C GLY A 427 -21.21 4.87 57.45
N PRO A 428 -21.71 3.90 58.26
CA PRO A 428 -20.89 3.04 59.10
C PRO A 428 -20.37 1.76 58.43
N ALA A 429 -19.30 1.23 59.03
CA ALA A 429 -18.46 0.12 58.59
C ALA A 429 -19.21 -1.13 58.11
N GLN A 430 -18.92 -1.53 56.87
CA GLN A 430 -18.98 -2.91 56.39
C GLN A 430 -17.57 -3.32 55.94
N PRO A 431 -17.14 -4.57 56.17
CA PRO A 431 -15.78 -4.99 55.84
C PRO A 431 -15.59 -5.03 54.33
N LEU A 432 -14.69 -4.19 53.82
CA LEU A 432 -14.32 -4.15 52.41
C LEU A 432 -13.69 -5.50 52.00
N PRO A 433 -13.97 -6.01 50.78
CA PRO A 433 -13.21 -7.11 50.21
C PRO A 433 -11.74 -6.67 50.07
N HIS A 434 -10.86 -7.48 50.64
CA HIS A 434 -9.42 -7.25 50.71
C HIS A 434 -8.85 -6.93 49.32
N THR A 435 -8.32 -5.72 49.16
CA THR A 435 -7.49 -5.38 48.00
C THR A 435 -6.04 -5.68 48.41
N PRO A 436 -5.38 -6.70 47.81
CA PRO A 436 -4.04 -7.08 48.24
C PRO A 436 -3.04 -5.96 47.94
N THR A 437 -2.13 -5.72 48.87
CA THR A 437 -1.03 -4.77 48.67
C THR A 437 -0.02 -5.32 47.65
N PRO A 438 0.80 -4.47 47.00
CA PRO A 438 1.81 -4.90 46.03
C PRO A 438 2.77 -5.99 46.55
N ALA A 439 2.97 -6.09 47.87
CA ALA A 439 3.79 -7.13 48.51
C ALA A 439 3.06 -8.47 48.75
N GLU A 440 1.73 -8.51 48.64
CA GLU A 440 0.91 -9.73 48.80
C GLU A 440 0.57 -10.40 47.47
N LEU A 441 0.59 -9.64 46.37
CA LEU A 441 0.60 -10.20 45.00
C LEU A 441 1.93 -10.92 44.67
N ASP A 442 3.01 -10.61 45.41
CA ASP A 442 4.36 -11.12 45.18
C ASP A 442 4.63 -12.50 45.83
N ARG A 443 3.65 -13.09 46.53
CA ARG A 443 3.83 -14.35 47.29
C ARG A 443 3.09 -15.57 46.73
N ARG A 444 2.42 -15.48 45.58
CA ARG A 444 1.71 -16.61 44.93
C ARG A 444 2.13 -16.88 43.48
N GLY A 445 3.39 -16.66 43.14
CA GLY A 445 3.90 -16.99 41.81
C GLY A 445 5.41 -16.94 41.68
N ASN A 446 6.15 -17.44 42.68
CA ASN A 446 7.58 -17.68 42.51
C ASN A 446 7.78 -19.07 41.96
N GLU A 447 8.18 -19.17 40.68
CA GLU A 447 9.28 -20.02 40.23
C GLU A 447 9.81 -19.45 38.90
N ILE A 448 10.31 -18.21 38.92
CA ILE A 448 11.35 -17.78 37.99
C ILE A 448 12.39 -17.05 38.83
N GLY A 449 13.61 -17.60 38.84
CA GLY A 449 14.76 -17.02 39.53
C GLY A 449 15.12 -15.61 39.02
N PRO A 450 16.05 -14.93 39.71
CA PRO A 450 16.36 -13.52 39.48
C PRO A 450 16.72 -13.24 38.00
N ILE A 451 16.03 -12.27 37.42
CA ILE A 451 16.34 -11.69 36.11
C ILE A 451 17.75 -11.07 36.19
N PRO A 452 18.71 -11.45 35.34
CA PRO A 452 20.00 -10.78 35.30
C PRO A 452 19.84 -9.41 34.62
N ALA A 453 20.61 -8.42 35.12
CA ALA A 453 20.74 -7.12 34.50
C ALA A 453 21.20 -7.25 33.02
N PRO A 454 20.79 -6.33 32.13
CA PRO A 454 21.18 -6.38 30.72
C PRO A 454 22.70 -6.19 30.62
N GLY A 455 23.41 -7.25 30.21
CA GLY A 455 24.87 -7.19 29.98
C GLY A 455 25.72 -8.41 30.37
N ALA A 456 25.17 -9.54 30.81
CA ALA A 456 25.98 -10.74 31.04
C ALA A 456 25.95 -11.69 29.83
N PRO A 457 27.10 -12.07 29.22
CA PRO A 457 27.14 -13.10 28.20
C PRO A 457 26.75 -14.47 28.80
N ARG A 458 26.00 -15.27 28.04
CA ARG A 458 25.70 -16.66 28.40
C ARG A 458 27.04 -17.43 28.53
N PRO A 459 27.27 -18.21 29.60
CA PRO A 459 28.49 -19.02 29.74
C PRO A 459 28.59 -20.01 28.58
N ALA A 460 29.74 -20.04 27.90
CA ALA A 460 30.02 -21.02 26.85
C ALA A 460 30.08 -22.43 27.45
N GLY A 461 29.22 -23.35 26.98
CA GLY A 461 29.35 -24.78 27.30
C GLY A 461 28.08 -25.53 27.73
N GLN A 462 26.90 -24.92 27.80
CA GLN A 462 25.66 -25.69 27.96
C GLN A 462 25.26 -26.37 26.63
N PRO A 463 24.85 -27.66 26.64
CA PRO A 463 24.30 -28.30 25.46
C PRO A 463 23.03 -27.57 25.01
N LEU A 464 22.93 -27.28 23.71
CA LEU A 464 21.71 -26.74 23.12
C LEU A 464 20.61 -27.81 23.25
N GLY A 465 19.39 -27.40 23.60
CA GLY A 465 18.25 -28.32 23.70
C GLY A 465 17.92 -28.95 22.34
N ALA A 466 17.30 -30.13 22.32
CA ALA A 466 17.00 -30.87 21.08
C ALA A 466 16.13 -30.10 20.06
N ASN A 467 15.39 -29.08 20.51
CA ASN A 467 14.54 -28.22 19.68
C ASN A 467 15.23 -26.92 19.22
N ASP A 468 16.47 -26.68 19.65
CA ASP A 468 17.17 -25.43 19.40
C ASP A 468 17.78 -25.41 18.00
N ALA A 469 17.26 -24.56 17.11
CA ALA A 469 17.74 -24.48 15.73
C ALA A 469 19.18 -23.93 15.58
N ARG A 470 19.83 -23.52 16.68
CA ARG A 470 21.29 -23.25 16.69
C ARG A 470 22.13 -24.52 16.65
N ASP A 471 21.57 -25.67 17.03
CA ASP A 471 22.26 -26.96 16.91
C ASP A 471 22.44 -27.30 15.42
N ARG A 472 23.67 -27.66 15.04
CA ARG A 472 24.01 -28.07 13.66
C ARG A 472 23.26 -29.31 13.20
N GLN A 473 22.77 -30.12 14.14
CA GLN A 473 22.00 -31.33 13.85
C GLN A 473 20.50 -31.05 13.70
N HIS A 474 20.03 -29.83 13.99
CA HIS A 474 18.62 -29.47 13.84
C HIS A 474 18.25 -29.32 12.34
N PRO A 475 17.10 -29.85 11.88
CA PRO A 475 16.70 -29.78 10.46
C PRO A 475 16.59 -28.34 9.94
N ASP A 476 16.21 -27.39 10.79
CA ASP A 476 16.10 -25.97 10.43
C ASP A 476 17.37 -25.14 10.69
N HIS A 477 18.51 -25.78 11.02
CA HIS A 477 19.76 -25.07 11.32
C HIS A 477 20.22 -24.14 10.20
N ALA A 478 20.13 -24.60 8.94
CA ALA A 478 20.54 -23.83 7.78
C ALA A 478 19.63 -22.60 7.57
N ALA A 479 18.32 -22.75 7.76
CA ALA A 479 17.35 -21.66 7.63
C ALA A 479 17.53 -20.62 8.74
N PHE A 480 17.71 -21.07 9.98
CA PHE A 480 18.03 -20.21 11.11
C PHE A 480 19.34 -19.43 10.88
N GLY A 481 20.39 -20.13 10.42
CA GLY A 481 21.69 -19.54 10.12
C GLY A 481 21.63 -18.47 9.02
N SER A 482 20.83 -18.69 7.98
CA SER A 482 20.62 -17.72 6.88
C SER A 482 19.99 -16.43 7.37
N ILE A 483 18.92 -16.52 8.17
CA ILE A 483 18.27 -15.34 8.77
C ILE A 483 19.24 -14.61 9.70
N ARG A 484 19.85 -15.35 10.63
CA ARG A 484 20.75 -14.80 11.63
C ARG A 484 21.96 -14.11 11.01
N GLY A 485 22.48 -14.62 9.91
CA GLY A 485 23.58 -14.00 9.17
C GLY A 485 23.22 -12.60 8.67
N VAL A 486 22.02 -12.43 8.10
CA VAL A 486 21.55 -11.14 7.60
C VAL A 486 21.25 -10.16 8.75
N VAL A 487 20.60 -10.63 9.82
CA VAL A 487 20.29 -9.81 11.00
C VAL A 487 21.56 -9.34 11.71
N ALA A 488 22.56 -10.21 11.86
CA ALA A 488 23.83 -9.86 12.50
C ALA A 488 24.70 -8.93 11.64
N ALA A 489 24.69 -9.11 10.31
CA ALA A 489 25.48 -8.29 9.39
C ALA A 489 25.04 -6.82 9.34
N ASP A 490 23.80 -6.54 9.75
CA ASP A 490 23.25 -5.19 9.81
C ASP A 490 23.80 -4.37 11.00
N GLY A 491 24.23 -5.04 12.07
CA GLY A 491 24.95 -4.41 13.19
C GLY A 491 24.08 -3.61 14.17
N ARG A 492 22.76 -3.48 13.93
CA ARG A 492 21.83 -2.79 14.85
C ARG A 492 21.53 -3.56 16.14
N TRP A 493 21.74 -4.87 16.16
CA TRP A 493 21.34 -5.75 17.27
C TRP A 493 22.53 -6.56 17.80
N ASN A 494 22.54 -6.81 19.12
CA ASN A 494 23.54 -7.67 19.74
C ASN A 494 23.28 -9.16 19.40
N ALA A 495 24.21 -10.04 19.77
CA ALA A 495 24.13 -11.47 19.43
C ALA A 495 22.87 -12.17 19.94
N GLU A 496 22.38 -11.80 21.13
CA GLU A 496 21.16 -12.36 21.71
C GLU A 496 19.90 -11.86 20.99
N GLN A 497 19.86 -10.56 20.69
CA GLN A 497 18.77 -9.96 19.92
C GLN A 497 18.71 -10.53 18.49
N CYS A 498 19.86 -10.79 17.88
CA CYS A 498 19.93 -11.48 16.58
C CYS A 498 19.35 -12.89 16.67
N ASP A 499 19.67 -13.65 17.72
CA ASP A 499 19.09 -14.98 17.95
C ASP A 499 17.56 -14.90 18.11
N ASN A 500 17.08 -13.94 18.91
CA ASN A 500 15.66 -13.75 19.21
C ASN A 500 14.85 -13.39 17.96
N ILE A 501 15.31 -12.40 17.19
CA ILE A 501 14.68 -11.98 15.93
C ILE A 501 14.64 -13.15 14.93
N SER A 502 15.76 -13.86 14.80
CA SER A 502 15.89 -14.93 13.81
C SER A 502 15.03 -16.15 14.15
N ALA A 503 14.93 -16.50 15.44
CA ALA A 503 14.10 -17.61 15.90
C ALA A 503 12.61 -17.32 15.67
N GLN A 504 12.16 -16.10 15.98
CA GLN A 504 10.75 -15.73 15.80
C GLN A 504 10.37 -15.65 14.32
N LEU A 505 11.26 -15.12 13.46
CA LEU A 505 11.03 -15.08 12.02
C LEU A 505 10.96 -16.49 11.41
N LEU A 506 11.83 -17.40 11.84
CA LEU A 506 11.80 -18.80 11.42
C LEU A 506 10.47 -19.49 11.78
N CYS A 507 9.95 -19.22 12.99
CA CYS A 507 8.64 -19.76 13.40
C CYS A 507 7.51 -19.26 12.51
N ARG A 508 7.48 -17.97 12.21
CA ARG A 508 6.46 -17.39 11.31
C ARG A 508 6.57 -17.93 9.90
N HIS A 509 7.79 -18.12 9.40
CA HIS A 509 8.04 -18.73 8.10
C HIS A 509 7.52 -20.17 8.03
N LYS A 510 7.73 -20.96 9.09
CA LYS A 510 7.29 -22.38 9.13
C LYS A 510 5.80 -22.55 9.39
N ALA A 511 5.16 -21.59 10.04
CA ALA A 511 3.72 -21.57 10.24
C ALA A 511 2.95 -21.25 8.94
N ASP A 512 3.61 -20.67 7.93
CA ASP A 512 3.00 -20.35 6.63
C ASP A 512 3.01 -21.58 5.70
N PRO A 513 1.84 -22.14 5.33
CA PRO A 513 1.76 -23.33 4.48
C PRO A 513 2.21 -23.08 3.03
N LEU A 514 2.32 -21.83 2.59
CA LEU A 514 2.77 -21.46 1.24
C LEU A 514 4.28 -21.20 1.17
N SER A 515 4.96 -21.23 2.31
CA SER A 515 6.36 -20.85 2.42
C SER A 515 7.25 -22.07 2.64
N HIS A 516 7.83 -22.60 1.56
CA HIS A 516 8.55 -23.87 1.59
C HIS A 516 10.07 -23.75 1.77
N ALA A 517 10.67 -22.60 1.45
CA ALA A 517 12.10 -22.34 1.59
C ALA A 517 12.40 -20.85 1.81
N ILE A 518 13.59 -20.53 2.33
CA ILE A 518 14.06 -19.14 2.46
C ILE A 518 15.04 -18.85 1.32
N ASP A 519 14.57 -18.13 0.30
CA ASP A 519 15.39 -17.70 -0.84
C ASP A 519 16.09 -16.37 -0.56
N ARG A 520 15.47 -15.51 0.27
CA ARG A 520 16.03 -14.21 0.63
C ARG A 520 15.59 -13.79 2.03
N VAL A 521 16.49 -13.11 2.74
CA VAL A 521 16.18 -12.39 3.97
C VAL A 521 16.48 -10.92 3.75
N ALA A 522 15.56 -10.04 4.18
CA ALA A 522 15.71 -8.61 4.04
C ALA A 522 15.31 -7.90 5.34
N ILE A 523 15.99 -6.80 5.65
CA ILE A 523 15.64 -5.92 6.76
C ILE A 523 15.00 -4.67 6.16
N GLY A 524 13.75 -4.41 6.53
CA GLY A 524 13.01 -3.24 6.16
C GLY A 524 13.65 -1.97 6.73
N ARG A 525 13.37 -0.85 6.07
CA ARG A 525 13.66 0.46 6.66
C ARG A 525 12.72 0.68 7.85
N PRO A 526 13.13 1.47 8.87
CA PRO A 526 12.22 1.89 9.93
C PRO A 526 10.95 2.51 9.34
N THR A 527 9.78 2.13 9.86
CA THR A 527 8.50 2.78 9.56
C THR A 527 8.47 4.20 10.14
N ALA A 528 7.43 4.98 9.83
CA ALA A 528 7.23 6.30 10.41
C ALA A 528 7.20 6.30 11.96
N ASN A 529 6.82 5.17 12.56
CA ASN A 529 6.81 4.96 14.02
C ASN A 529 8.14 4.42 14.57
N GLY A 530 9.16 4.26 13.71
CA GLY A 530 10.47 3.71 14.06
C GLY A 530 10.52 2.18 14.09
N GLU A 531 9.48 1.47 13.66
CA GLU A 531 9.44 0.01 13.69
C GLU A 531 10.28 -0.58 12.55
N VAL A 532 11.06 -1.61 12.82
CA VAL A 532 11.94 -2.22 11.81
C VAL A 532 11.48 -3.64 11.57
N HIS A 533 11.05 -3.99 10.36
CA HIS A 533 10.62 -5.35 10.07
C HIS A 533 11.73 -6.19 9.43
N VAL A 534 11.84 -7.46 9.82
CA VAL A 534 12.73 -8.44 9.16
C VAL A 534 11.87 -9.46 8.42
N PHE A 535 12.20 -9.70 7.14
CA PHE A 535 11.44 -10.50 6.20
C PHE A 535 12.22 -11.75 5.80
N ALA A 536 11.54 -12.89 5.77
CA ALA A 536 12.01 -14.12 5.14
C ALA A 536 11.11 -14.40 3.93
N MET A 537 11.71 -14.50 2.74
CA MET A 537 11.00 -14.58 1.46
C MET A 537 11.22 -15.93 0.79
N TYR A 538 10.13 -16.52 0.31
CA TYR A 538 10.09 -17.68 -0.58
C TYR A 538 9.61 -17.23 -1.97
N SER A 539 10.36 -17.56 -3.01
CA SER A 539 10.19 -17.09 -4.38
C SER A 539 10.34 -18.27 -5.35
N PRO A 540 9.36 -19.18 -5.43
CA PRO A 540 9.44 -20.41 -6.23
C PRO A 540 9.69 -20.17 -7.73
N ALA A 541 9.36 -18.98 -8.25
CA ALA A 541 9.57 -18.58 -9.63
C ALA A 541 10.64 -17.48 -9.80
N GLY A 542 11.52 -17.30 -8.80
CA GLY A 542 12.55 -16.26 -8.79
C GLY A 542 11.97 -14.85 -8.68
N GLU A 543 12.66 -13.84 -9.21
CA GLU A 543 12.30 -12.40 -9.06
C GLU A 543 10.97 -11.97 -9.71
N ARG A 544 10.27 -12.88 -10.38
CA ARG A 544 9.05 -12.59 -11.15
C ARG A 544 7.75 -12.82 -10.38
N GLY A 545 7.85 -13.32 -9.14
CA GLY A 545 6.72 -13.68 -8.30
C GLY A 545 6.01 -14.97 -8.72
N PRO A 546 5.07 -15.50 -7.89
CA PRO A 546 4.66 -14.96 -6.60
C PRO A 546 5.77 -15.05 -5.55
N HIS A 547 5.79 -14.07 -4.63
CA HIS A 547 6.68 -14.05 -3.47
C HIS A 547 5.84 -14.26 -2.21
N PHE A 548 6.15 -15.27 -1.44
CA PHE A 548 5.58 -15.51 -0.12
C PHE A 548 6.56 -14.96 0.91
N HIS A 549 6.06 -14.29 1.95
CA HIS A 549 6.95 -13.74 2.96
C HIS A 549 6.35 -13.86 4.35
N ALA A 550 7.22 -14.23 5.29
CA ALA A 550 6.98 -14.04 6.71
C ALA A 550 7.73 -12.79 7.18
N GLN A 551 7.16 -12.08 8.15
CA GLN A 551 7.80 -10.90 8.74
C GLN A 551 7.65 -10.85 10.26
N VAL A 552 8.62 -10.24 10.94
CA VAL A 552 8.56 -9.89 12.36
C VAL A 552 8.99 -8.45 12.56
N GLU A 553 8.38 -7.75 13.52
CA GLU A 553 8.89 -6.45 13.98
C GLU A 553 10.08 -6.70 14.91
N ALA A 554 11.24 -6.13 14.56
CA ALA A 554 12.53 -6.47 15.14
C ALA A 554 12.68 -6.03 16.59
N HIS A 555 12.09 -4.90 17.00
CA HIS A 555 12.19 -4.42 18.38
C HIS A 555 11.34 -5.25 19.35
N GLN A 556 10.19 -5.75 18.92
CA GLN A 556 9.35 -6.70 19.63
C GLN A 556 9.97 -8.09 19.62
N ALA A 557 10.42 -8.56 18.46
CA ALA A 557 11.06 -9.87 18.30
C ALA A 557 12.33 -10.00 19.14
N ALA A 558 13.14 -8.94 19.21
CA ALA A 558 14.35 -8.89 20.03
C ALA A 558 14.09 -9.13 21.53
N ARG A 559 12.86 -8.90 22.01
CA ARG A 559 12.45 -9.07 23.41
C ARG A 559 11.92 -10.47 23.74
N VAL A 560 11.64 -11.29 22.71
CA VAL A 560 11.17 -12.66 22.89
C VAL A 560 12.36 -13.62 22.92
N PRO A 561 12.64 -14.33 24.02
CA PRO A 561 13.77 -15.24 24.08
C PRO A 561 13.69 -16.33 23.01
N ALA A 562 14.78 -16.54 22.27
CA ALA A 562 14.85 -17.52 21.18
C ALA A 562 14.38 -18.94 21.59
N ALA A 563 14.63 -19.35 22.83
CA ALA A 563 14.17 -20.63 23.38
C ALA A 563 12.65 -20.79 23.28
N GLN A 564 11.87 -19.74 23.56
CA GLN A 564 10.40 -19.80 23.45
C GLN A 564 9.95 -19.98 22.00
N SER A 565 10.66 -19.36 21.05
CA SER A 565 10.38 -19.54 19.63
C SER A 565 10.74 -20.96 19.18
N PHE A 566 11.86 -21.52 19.65
CA PHE A 566 12.24 -22.91 19.34
C PHE A 566 11.25 -23.94 19.88
N ASP A 567 10.66 -23.71 21.06
CA ASP A 567 9.58 -24.56 21.56
C ASP A 567 8.33 -24.49 20.67
N GLN A 568 7.98 -23.30 20.16
CA GLN A 568 6.88 -23.13 19.20
C GLN A 568 7.19 -23.80 17.85
N LEU A 569 8.43 -23.70 17.36
CA LEU A 569 8.88 -24.34 16.13
C LEU A 569 8.71 -25.87 16.20
N ALA A 570 9.05 -26.48 17.34
CA ALA A 570 8.85 -27.91 17.56
C ALA A 570 7.36 -28.30 17.54
N GLN A 571 6.48 -27.45 18.10
CA GLN A 571 5.02 -27.68 18.05
C GLN A 571 4.46 -27.60 16.63
N ILE A 572 4.92 -26.63 15.83
CA ILE A 572 4.51 -26.49 14.42
C ILE A 572 4.92 -27.73 13.62
N GLY A 573 6.16 -28.20 13.78
CA GLY A 573 6.65 -29.42 13.12
C GLY A 573 5.87 -30.68 13.51
N ALA A 574 5.49 -30.81 14.78
CA ALA A 574 4.66 -31.92 15.27
C ALA A 574 3.24 -31.91 14.65
N GLN A 575 2.61 -30.73 14.55
CA GLN A 575 1.28 -30.58 13.93
C GLN A 575 1.28 -30.89 12.44
N GLN A 576 2.30 -30.42 11.70
CA GLN A 576 2.44 -30.69 10.27
C GLN A 576 2.66 -32.19 9.98
N SER A 577 3.41 -32.88 10.84
CA SER A 577 3.65 -34.33 10.74
C SER A 577 2.37 -35.14 11.02
N GLN A 578 1.50 -34.67 11.93
CA GLN A 578 0.19 -35.29 12.21
C GLN A 578 -0.81 -35.07 11.06
N GLN A 579 -0.80 -33.90 10.41
CA GLN A 579 -1.67 -33.62 9.28
C GLN A 579 -1.29 -34.43 8.02
N GLN A 580 0.01 -34.60 7.76
CA GLN A 580 0.48 -35.45 6.64
C GLN A 580 0.17 -36.93 6.85
N SER A 581 0.14 -37.42 8.09
CA SER A 581 -0.25 -38.81 8.39
C SER A 581 -1.77 -39.05 8.33
N GLN A 582 -2.61 -38.03 8.51
CA GLN A 582 -4.07 -38.13 8.33
C GLN A 582 -4.51 -38.00 6.87
N GLY A 583 -3.77 -37.27 6.02
CA GLY A 583 -4.05 -37.13 4.58
C GLY A 583 -3.82 -38.39 3.74
N LEU A 584 -3.11 -39.39 4.26
CA LEU A 584 -2.82 -40.67 3.59
C LEU A 584 -3.78 -41.81 3.99
N GLY A 585 -4.73 -41.58 4.91
CA GLY A 585 -5.68 -42.60 5.39
C GLY A 585 -7.05 -42.61 4.70
N GLY A 586 -7.31 -41.72 3.74
CA GLY A 586 -8.62 -41.49 3.12
C GLY A 586 -8.79 -42.08 1.73
N GLN A 587 -8.41 -43.33 1.49
CA GLN A 587 -8.82 -44.09 0.30
C GLN A 587 -9.22 -45.51 0.73
N ASP A 588 -10.35 -45.63 1.42
CA ASP A 588 -11.05 -46.92 1.52
C ASP A 588 -11.90 -47.13 0.25
N ALA A 589 -11.55 -48.18 -0.48
CA ALA A 589 -12.19 -48.64 -1.70
C ALA A 589 -13.66 -49.06 -1.45
N PRO A 590 -14.61 -48.77 -2.36
CA PRO A 590 -15.94 -49.36 -2.28
C PRO A 590 -15.86 -50.87 -2.57
N SER A 591 -16.22 -51.65 -1.56
CA SER A 591 -16.33 -53.10 -1.62
C SER A 591 -17.27 -53.55 -2.74
N ARG A 592 -16.78 -54.47 -3.58
CA ARG A 592 -17.60 -55.28 -4.49
C ARG A 592 -18.59 -56.10 -3.67
N GLY A 593 -19.87 -55.82 -3.82
CA GLY A 593 -20.97 -56.63 -3.31
C GLY A 593 -21.96 -56.96 -4.42
N ALA A 594 -21.61 -57.88 -5.31
CA ALA A 594 -22.58 -58.60 -6.14
C ALA A 594 -22.64 -60.04 -5.62
N GLN A 595 -23.66 -60.33 -4.81
CA GLN A 595 -24.04 -61.70 -4.47
C GLN A 595 -25.17 -62.16 -5.40
N ARG A 596 -24.92 -63.24 -6.13
CA ARG A 596 -25.97 -64.06 -6.72
C ARG A 596 -26.51 -65.02 -5.66
N MET A 597 -27.71 -64.69 -5.20
CA MET A 597 -28.87 -65.51 -4.82
C MET A 597 -28.69 -66.79 -3.98
N SER A 598 -28.97 -66.68 -2.68
CA SER A 598 -29.90 -67.49 -1.85
C SER A 598 -29.91 -66.92 -0.43
#